data_AF-A0A7S0Q850-F1
#
_entry.id   AF-A0A7S0Q850-F1
#
_cell.length_a   1.000
_cell.length_b   1.000
_cell.length_c   1.000
_cell.angle_alpha   90.00
_cell.angle_beta   90.00
_cell.angle_gamma   90.00
#
_symmetry.space_group_name_H-M   'P 1'
#
loop_
_entity.id
_entity.type
_entity.pdbx_description
1 polymer ?
#
loop_
_entity_poly.entity_id
_entity_poly.type
_entity_poly.pdbx_seq_one_letter_code
_entity_poly.pdbx_strand_id
1 'polypeptide(L)'
;TSAAVIGCTVRAGPGAGVVFADRAGGLLEDCDISGHQLDGVVIAGRADPEVRGNRIHGCRACGILVRDGGRGTLTDNDIRGSGIAGVAVRGAGAAPAVRGNRICDGLGKGVDVHDGAAGRFEGNEISGNAMDGFVIKAGADPEGVGNR
;
A
#
# COMPACT_ATOMS: atom_id res chain seq x y z
N THR A 1 -1.34 13.43 -15.52
CA THR A 1 -1.62 14.64 -14.73
C THR A 1 -1.09 14.41 -13.34
N SER A 2 -0.40 15.39 -12.73
CA SER A 2 0.05 15.31 -11.33
C SER A 2 -0.91 16.12 -10.47
N ALA A 3 -1.71 15.43 -9.64
CA ALA A 3 -2.56 16.07 -8.63
C ALA A 3 -1.93 15.88 -7.25
N ALA A 4 -2.15 16.82 -6.35
CA ALA A 4 -1.71 16.72 -4.96
C ALA A 4 -2.93 16.73 -4.03
N VAL A 5 -2.95 15.81 -3.08
CA VAL A 5 -3.93 15.73 -1.99
C VAL A 5 -3.12 15.77 -0.70
N ILE A 6 -3.24 16.87 0.04
CA ILE A 6 -2.39 17.18 1.19
C ILE A 6 -3.28 17.54 2.38
N GLY A 7 -3.01 16.97 3.56
CA GLY A 7 -3.70 17.35 4.80
C GLY A 7 -5.21 17.05 4.80
N CYS A 8 -5.65 16.11 3.97
CA CYS A 8 -7.06 15.80 3.77
C CYS A 8 -7.51 14.60 4.62
N THR A 9 -8.83 14.47 4.80
CA THR A 9 -9.45 13.32 5.44
C THR A 9 -10.41 12.64 4.45
N VAL A 10 -10.21 11.34 4.18
CA VAL A 10 -11.00 10.55 3.23
C VAL A 10 -11.53 9.31 3.94
N ARG A 11 -12.82 9.26 4.26
CA ARG A 11 -13.36 8.23 5.16
C ARG A 11 -14.65 7.57 4.68
N ALA A 12 -14.87 6.33 5.13
CA ALA A 12 -16.15 5.62 5.12
C ALA A 12 -16.83 5.49 3.73
N GLY A 13 -16.07 5.10 2.71
CA GLY A 13 -16.58 4.81 1.36
C GLY A 13 -16.95 3.34 1.15
N PRO A 14 -17.92 3.04 0.25
CA PRO A 14 -18.22 1.66 -0.16
C PRO A 14 -17.15 1.06 -1.07
N GLY A 15 -16.26 1.89 -1.63
CA GLY A 15 -15.18 1.49 -2.52
C GLY A 15 -13.79 1.68 -1.92
N ALA A 16 -12.80 1.93 -2.78
CA ALA A 16 -11.48 2.36 -2.34
C ALA A 16 -11.48 3.86 -1.97
N GLY A 17 -10.59 4.27 -1.06
CA GLY A 17 -10.48 5.66 -0.63
C GLY A 17 -9.89 6.58 -1.70
N VAL A 18 -8.64 6.32 -2.07
CA VAL A 18 -7.91 7.07 -3.12
C VAL A 18 -7.44 6.10 -4.20
N VAL A 19 -7.63 6.46 -5.47
CA VAL A 19 -7.24 5.62 -6.61
C VAL A 19 -6.36 6.41 -7.57
N PHE A 20 -5.14 5.92 -7.79
CA PHE A 20 -4.27 6.31 -8.88
C PHE A 20 -4.32 5.23 -9.96
N ALA A 21 -4.74 5.60 -11.17
CA ALA A 21 -4.93 4.67 -12.29
C ALA A 21 -4.26 5.16 -13.58
N ASP A 22 -4.19 4.27 -14.58
CA ASP A 22 -3.63 4.55 -15.91
C ASP A 22 -2.20 5.09 -15.88
N ARG A 23 -1.99 6.40 -16.07
CA ARG A 23 -0.67 7.04 -15.99
C ARG A 23 -0.69 8.17 -14.96
N ALA A 24 -1.51 8.02 -13.92
CA ALA A 24 -1.60 8.99 -12.85
C ALA A 24 -0.28 9.02 -12.07
N GLY A 25 0.31 10.21 -11.97
CA GLY A 25 1.24 10.51 -10.89
C GLY A 25 0.50 11.32 -9.83
N GLY A 26 1.27 11.96 -8.95
CA GLY A 26 0.72 12.87 -7.95
C GLY A 26 1.28 12.62 -6.57
N LEU A 27 0.81 13.42 -5.62
CA LEU A 27 1.24 13.39 -4.23
C LEU A 27 0.02 13.13 -3.34
N LEU A 28 0.13 12.15 -2.46
CA LEU A 28 -0.78 11.96 -1.34
C LEU A 28 0.05 12.11 -0.06
N GLU A 29 -0.17 13.20 0.65
CA GLU A 29 0.66 13.61 1.79
C GLU A 29 -0.19 13.97 3.01
N ASP A 30 0.26 13.53 4.19
CA ASP A 30 -0.29 13.95 5.49
C ASP A 30 -1.82 13.80 5.58
N CYS A 31 -2.38 12.80 4.90
CA CYS A 31 -3.81 12.52 4.89
C CYS A 31 -4.19 11.42 5.89
N ASP A 32 -5.44 11.47 6.34
CA ASP A 32 -6.11 10.40 7.10
C ASP A 32 -7.12 9.68 6.20
N ILE A 33 -6.86 8.40 5.92
CA ILE A 33 -7.67 7.57 5.02
C ILE A 33 -8.18 6.38 5.82
N SER A 34 -9.50 6.29 6.04
CA SER A 34 -10.00 5.26 6.95
C SER A 34 -11.42 4.74 6.73
N GLY A 35 -11.66 3.50 7.17
CA GLY A 35 -13.00 2.91 7.22
C GLY A 35 -13.61 2.53 5.87
N HIS A 36 -12.80 2.39 4.82
CA HIS A 36 -13.28 2.01 3.48
C HIS A 36 -13.60 0.51 3.39
N GLN A 37 -14.65 0.16 2.65
CA GLN A 37 -15.08 -1.25 2.50
C GLN A 37 -14.19 -2.06 1.55
N LEU A 38 -13.33 -1.39 0.78
CA LEU A 38 -12.25 -2.01 0.00
C LEU A 38 -10.89 -1.54 0.52
N ASP A 39 -10.02 -1.08 -0.38
CA ASP A 39 -8.65 -0.66 -0.09
C ASP A 39 -8.58 0.82 0.30
N GLY A 40 -7.64 1.19 1.17
CA GLY A 40 -7.41 2.60 1.52
C GLY A 40 -6.90 3.38 0.31
N VAL A 41 -5.80 2.91 -0.27
CA VAL A 41 -5.19 3.47 -1.49
C VAL A 41 -4.99 2.37 -2.53
N VAL A 42 -5.36 2.64 -3.78
CA VAL A 42 -5.10 1.77 -4.92
C VAL A 42 -4.17 2.47 -5.90
N ILE A 43 -3.11 1.78 -6.32
CA ILE A 43 -2.22 2.21 -7.40
C ILE A 43 -2.26 1.13 -8.49
N ALA A 44 -2.76 1.48 -9.67
CA ALA A 44 -3.00 0.52 -10.75
C ALA A 44 -2.61 1.06 -12.13
N GLY A 45 -2.48 0.15 -13.10
CA GLY A 45 -2.07 0.50 -14.47
C GLY A 45 -0.59 0.85 -14.51
N ARG A 46 -0.21 1.99 -15.06
CA ARG A 46 1.16 2.53 -15.03
C ARG A 46 1.25 3.77 -14.13
N ALA A 47 0.39 3.84 -13.11
CA ALA A 47 0.42 4.93 -12.15
C ALA A 47 1.69 4.87 -11.30
N ASP A 48 2.26 6.04 -10.98
CA ASP A 48 3.51 6.19 -10.23
C ASP A 48 3.44 7.42 -9.31
N PRO A 49 2.60 7.37 -8.25
CA PRO A 49 2.46 8.48 -7.30
C PRO A 49 3.48 8.42 -6.16
N GLU A 50 3.65 9.55 -5.48
CA GLU A 50 4.30 9.63 -4.17
C GLU A 50 3.22 9.59 -3.08
N VAL A 51 3.34 8.64 -2.15
CA VAL A 51 2.41 8.47 -1.02
C VAL A 51 3.24 8.52 0.25
N ARG A 52 3.13 9.60 1.02
CA ARG A 52 3.98 9.78 2.21
C ARG A 52 3.31 10.42 3.41
N GLY A 53 3.76 10.03 4.61
CA GLY A 53 3.27 10.64 5.86
C GLY A 53 1.78 10.39 6.16
N ASN A 54 1.12 9.48 5.45
CA ASN A 54 -0.32 9.27 5.60
C ASN A 54 -0.63 8.29 6.73
N ARG A 55 -1.79 8.45 7.35
CA ARG A 55 -2.41 7.46 8.24
C ARG A 55 -3.50 6.72 7.49
N ILE A 56 -3.31 5.43 7.27
CA ILE A 56 -4.24 4.59 6.51
C ILE A 56 -4.73 3.47 7.43
N HIS A 57 -6.01 3.45 7.80
CA HIS A 57 -6.45 2.51 8.82
C HIS A 57 -7.91 2.03 8.74
N GLY A 58 -8.15 0.84 9.26
CA GLY A 58 -9.50 0.26 9.36
C GLY A 58 -10.17 0.02 8.02
N CYS A 59 -9.38 -0.22 6.96
CA CYS A 59 -9.90 -0.59 5.65
C CYS A 59 -10.12 -2.11 5.58
N ARG A 60 -11.23 -2.55 4.98
CA ARG A 60 -11.65 -3.96 5.03
C ARG A 60 -10.81 -4.87 4.14
N ALA A 61 -10.24 -4.35 3.05
CA ALA A 61 -9.32 -5.08 2.19
C ALA A 61 -7.86 -4.73 2.54
N CYS A 62 -7.14 -4.02 1.68
CA CYS A 62 -5.77 -3.61 1.94
C CYS A 62 -5.67 -2.17 2.45
N GLY A 63 -4.62 -1.86 3.21
CA GLY A 63 -4.27 -0.47 3.47
C GLY A 63 -3.85 0.21 2.16
N ILE A 64 -2.84 -0.35 1.51
CA ILE A 64 -2.42 0.03 0.15
C ILE A 64 -2.38 -1.20 -0.75
N LEU A 65 -2.99 -1.10 -1.92
CA LEU A 65 -2.95 -2.10 -2.97
C LEU A 65 -2.24 -1.54 -4.20
N VAL A 66 -1.16 -2.19 -4.62
CA VAL A 66 -0.46 -1.91 -5.88
C VAL A 66 -0.71 -3.07 -6.84
N ARG A 67 -1.22 -2.80 -8.05
CA ARG A 67 -1.53 -3.86 -9.01
C ARG A 67 -1.36 -3.49 -10.48
N ASP A 68 -1.37 -4.50 -11.35
CA ASP A 68 -1.57 -4.37 -12.80
C ASP A 68 -0.60 -3.36 -13.46
N GLY A 69 0.69 -3.45 -13.11
CA GLY A 69 1.75 -2.53 -13.58
C GLY A 69 2.03 -1.34 -12.66
N GLY A 70 1.24 -1.19 -11.59
CA GLY A 70 1.29 -0.05 -10.69
C GLY A 70 2.66 0.08 -10.02
N ARG A 71 3.10 1.33 -9.87
CA ARG A 71 4.36 1.69 -9.23
C ARG A 71 4.06 2.61 -8.05
N GLY A 72 4.92 3.56 -7.77
CA GLY A 72 4.79 4.51 -6.69
C GLY A 72 5.85 4.36 -5.62
N THR A 73 6.07 5.46 -4.93
CA THR A 73 6.97 5.56 -3.77
C THR A 73 6.13 5.73 -2.52
N LEU A 74 6.15 4.73 -1.65
CA LEU A 74 5.41 4.69 -0.40
C LEU A 74 6.40 4.91 0.75
N THR A 75 6.39 6.08 1.38
CA THR A 75 7.38 6.44 2.42
C THR A 75 6.75 6.95 3.70
N ASP A 76 7.22 6.46 4.84
CA ASP A 76 6.85 7.00 6.16
C ASP A 76 5.32 7.04 6.40
N ASN A 77 4.58 6.09 5.82
CA ASN A 77 3.15 5.93 6.08
C ASN A 77 2.91 5.02 7.29
N ASP A 78 1.80 5.26 7.96
CA ASP A 78 1.33 4.50 9.12
C ASP A 78 0.05 3.74 8.75
N ILE A 79 0.21 2.45 8.46
CA ILE A 79 -0.81 1.57 7.91
C ILE A 79 -1.25 0.58 8.98
N ARG A 80 -2.51 0.68 9.44
CA ARG A 80 -3.00 -0.10 10.59
C ARG A 80 -4.33 -0.79 10.39
N GLY A 81 -4.54 -1.94 11.02
CA GLY A 81 -5.88 -2.52 11.13
C GLY A 81 -6.54 -2.84 9.78
N SER A 82 -5.73 -3.23 8.78
CA SER A 82 -6.25 -3.64 7.47
C SER A 82 -6.73 -5.09 7.53
N GLY A 83 -7.79 -5.42 6.79
CA GLY A 83 -8.44 -6.73 6.86
C GLY A 83 -7.70 -7.86 6.14
N ILE A 84 -7.11 -7.61 4.98
CA ILE A 84 -6.44 -8.63 4.14
C ILE A 84 -4.91 -8.48 4.17
N ALA A 85 -4.42 -7.26 3.94
CA ALA A 85 -3.00 -6.96 4.05
C ALA A 85 -2.78 -5.48 4.39
N GLY A 86 -1.70 -5.14 5.07
CA GLY A 86 -1.28 -3.74 5.17
C GLY A 86 -0.89 -3.18 3.79
N VAL A 87 0.05 -3.84 3.13
CA VAL A 87 0.44 -3.55 1.73
C VAL A 87 0.35 -4.82 0.90
N ALA A 88 -0.43 -4.79 -0.17
CA ALA A 88 -0.47 -5.88 -1.16
C ALA A 88 0.09 -5.41 -2.50
N VAL A 89 0.93 -6.24 -3.12
CA VAL A 89 1.45 -6.01 -4.48
C VAL A 89 1.13 -7.23 -5.33
N ARG A 90 0.37 -7.06 -6.41
CA ARG A 90 -0.09 -8.17 -7.25
C ARG A 90 -0.06 -7.88 -8.73
N GLY A 91 0.27 -8.90 -9.52
CA GLY A 91 0.20 -8.85 -10.97
C GLY A 91 1.51 -8.38 -11.61
N ALA A 92 1.79 -8.93 -12.77
CA ALA A 92 3.01 -8.65 -13.53
C ALA A 92 3.21 -7.14 -13.76
N GLY A 93 4.44 -6.69 -13.54
CA GLY A 93 4.83 -5.29 -13.73
C GLY A 93 4.52 -4.37 -12.55
N ALA A 94 3.75 -4.82 -11.54
CA ALA A 94 3.61 -4.08 -10.30
C ALA A 94 4.94 -4.12 -9.52
N ALA A 95 5.48 -2.95 -9.18
CA ALA A 95 6.81 -2.82 -8.57
C ALA A 95 6.97 -1.50 -7.80
N PRO A 96 6.40 -1.36 -6.60
CA PRO A 96 6.53 -0.15 -5.79
C PRO A 96 7.87 -0.08 -5.05
N ALA A 97 8.26 1.12 -4.65
CA ALA A 97 9.30 1.35 -3.64
C ALA A 97 8.64 1.65 -2.29
N VAL A 98 8.88 0.83 -1.27
CA VAL A 98 8.21 0.87 0.03
C VAL A 98 9.26 1.03 1.12
N ARG A 99 9.40 2.23 1.69
CA ARG A 99 10.51 2.55 2.61
C ARG A 99 10.04 3.23 3.90
N GLY A 100 10.52 2.75 5.05
CA GLY A 100 10.29 3.42 6.34
C GLY A 100 8.83 3.45 6.81
N ASN A 101 7.96 2.61 6.24
CA ASN A 101 6.56 2.56 6.65
C ASN A 101 6.38 1.73 7.91
N ARG A 102 5.35 2.04 8.69
CA ARG A 102 4.85 1.21 9.78
C ARG A 102 3.59 0.49 9.32
N ILE A 103 3.59 -0.84 9.37
CA ILE A 103 2.54 -1.71 8.87
C ILE A 103 2.14 -2.69 9.98
N CYS A 104 1.06 -2.40 10.69
CA CYS A 104 0.77 -3.13 11.92
C CYS A 104 -0.69 -3.40 12.24
N ASP A 105 -0.91 -4.27 13.21
CA ASP A 105 -2.21 -4.53 13.85
C ASP A 105 -3.32 -4.92 12.85
N GLY A 106 -2.96 -5.45 11.68
CA GLY A 106 -3.90 -5.94 10.67
C GLY A 106 -4.47 -7.32 11.02
N LEU A 107 -5.68 -7.60 10.54
CA LEU A 107 -6.27 -8.94 10.66
C LEU A 107 -5.68 -9.94 9.65
N GLY A 108 -5.00 -9.43 8.63
CA GLY A 108 -4.35 -10.21 7.59
C GLY A 108 -2.82 -10.16 7.67
N LYS A 109 -2.16 -10.14 6.51
CA LYS A 109 -0.70 -10.08 6.41
C LYS A 109 -0.19 -8.64 6.57
N GLY A 110 1.07 -8.46 6.94
CA GLY A 110 1.69 -7.13 6.85
C GLY A 110 1.90 -6.73 5.39
N VAL A 111 2.76 -7.46 4.70
CA VAL A 111 3.08 -7.31 3.27
C VAL A 111 2.78 -8.61 2.53
N ASP A 112 2.04 -8.54 1.42
CA ASP A 112 1.73 -9.68 0.54
C ASP A 112 2.16 -9.37 -0.90
N VAL A 113 3.20 -10.03 -1.41
CA VAL A 113 3.68 -9.89 -2.80
C VAL A 113 3.41 -11.18 -3.58
N HIS A 114 2.67 -11.08 -4.69
CA HIS A 114 2.26 -12.26 -5.45
C HIS A 114 1.96 -12.00 -6.93
N ASP A 115 1.63 -13.06 -7.67
CA ASP A 115 1.18 -13.03 -9.07
C ASP A 115 2.18 -12.35 -10.04
N GLY A 116 3.48 -12.63 -9.88
CA GLY A 116 4.52 -12.05 -10.75
C GLY A 116 4.92 -10.62 -10.40
N ALA A 117 4.46 -10.10 -9.26
CA ALA A 117 4.83 -8.78 -8.79
C ALA A 117 6.27 -8.74 -8.24
N ALA A 118 6.86 -7.56 -8.31
CA ALA A 118 8.15 -7.24 -7.72
C ALA A 118 7.99 -6.03 -6.78
N GLY A 119 9.10 -5.46 -6.34
CA GLY A 119 9.11 -4.23 -5.54
C GLY A 119 10.30 -4.22 -4.60
N ARG A 120 10.56 -3.06 -4.01
CA ARG A 120 11.68 -2.87 -3.09
C ARG A 120 11.16 -2.41 -1.75
N PHE A 121 11.45 -3.18 -0.72
CA PHE A 121 10.95 -2.97 0.63
C PHE A 121 12.11 -2.74 1.58
N GLU A 122 12.20 -1.54 2.15
CA GLU A 122 13.34 -1.14 2.96
C GLU A 122 12.98 -0.53 4.31
N GLY A 123 13.59 -1.04 5.38
CA GLY A 123 13.49 -0.38 6.68
C GLY A 123 12.06 -0.24 7.21
N ASN A 124 11.12 -1.07 6.74
CA ASN A 124 9.73 -1.03 7.19
C ASN A 124 9.61 -1.75 8.53
N GLU A 125 8.73 -1.25 9.40
CA GLU A 125 8.33 -1.92 10.64
C GLU A 125 7.01 -2.65 10.40
N ILE A 126 7.05 -3.98 10.44
CA ILE A 126 5.94 -4.87 10.11
C ILE A 126 5.65 -5.77 11.30
N SER A 127 4.70 -5.38 12.15
CA SER A 127 4.50 -6.01 13.46
C SER A 127 3.01 -6.14 13.84
N GLY A 128 2.66 -7.07 14.73
CA GLY A 128 1.30 -7.17 15.28
C GLY A 128 0.19 -7.57 14.29
N ASN A 129 0.52 -7.92 13.05
CA ASN A 129 -0.44 -8.46 12.10
C ASN A 129 -0.83 -9.90 12.51
N ALA A 130 -2.09 -10.28 12.34
CA ALA A 130 -2.61 -11.57 12.81
C ALA A 130 -2.14 -12.76 11.94
N MET A 131 -1.69 -12.50 10.72
CA MET A 131 -1.02 -13.48 9.86
C MET A 131 0.48 -13.16 9.75
N ASP A 132 1.11 -13.60 8.66
CA ASP A 132 2.50 -13.36 8.35
C ASP A 132 2.86 -11.86 8.25
N GLY A 133 4.06 -11.51 8.70
CA GLY A 133 4.60 -10.15 8.54
C GLY A 133 4.86 -9.84 7.06
N PHE A 134 5.67 -10.64 6.37
CA PHE A 134 6.03 -10.44 4.97
C PHE A 134 5.91 -11.77 4.22
N VAL A 135 5.08 -11.81 3.17
CA VAL A 135 4.87 -13.02 2.35
C VAL A 135 5.21 -12.76 0.89
N ILE A 136 5.95 -13.70 0.32
CA ILE A 136 6.30 -13.78 -1.10
C ILE A 136 5.68 -15.06 -1.65
N LYS A 137 4.79 -14.95 -2.65
CA LYS A 137 4.18 -16.12 -3.30
C LYS A 137 4.85 -16.43 -4.63
N ALA A 138 4.54 -17.62 -5.17
CA ALA A 138 5.15 -18.13 -6.39
C ALA A 138 5.15 -17.11 -7.54
N GLY A 139 6.32 -16.94 -8.16
CA GLY A 139 6.54 -16.02 -9.27
C GLY A 139 6.79 -14.57 -8.88
N ALA A 140 6.59 -14.18 -7.62
CA ALA A 140 6.98 -12.85 -7.15
C ALA A 140 8.50 -12.76 -6.91
N ASP A 141 9.05 -11.57 -7.13
CA ASP A 141 10.48 -11.28 -6.98
C ASP A 141 10.71 -9.91 -6.32
N PRO A 142 10.35 -9.74 -5.03
CA PRO A 142 10.63 -8.51 -4.31
C PRO A 142 12.04 -8.53 -3.68
N GLU A 143 12.64 -7.35 -3.57
CA GLU A 143 13.83 -7.11 -2.79
C GLU A 143 13.45 -6.59 -1.39
N GLY A 144 14.01 -7.19 -0.34
CA GLY A 144 13.78 -6.79 1.04
C GLY A 144 15.09 -6.49 1.77
N VAL A 145 15.23 -5.31 2.35
CA VAL A 145 16.43 -4.91 3.12
C VAL A 145 16.02 -4.26 4.44
N GLY A 146 16.49 -4.81 5.57
CA GLY A 146 16.34 -4.16 6.89
C GLY A 146 14.89 -3.99 7.37
N ASN A 147 13.93 -4.77 6.85
CA ASN A 147 12.57 -4.80 7.39
C ASN A 147 12.54 -5.59 8.71
N ARG A 148 11.74 -5.14 9.67
CA ARG A 148 11.65 -5.73 11.02
C ARG A 148 10.23 -6.09 11.38
#